data_AF-A0A2T6K7Z4-F1
#
_entry.id   AF-A0A2T6K7Z4-F1
#
_cell.length_a   1.000
_cell.length_b   1.000
_cell.length_c   1.000
_cell.angle_alpha   90.00
_cell.angle_beta   90.00
_cell.angle_gamma   90.00
#
_symmetry.space_group_name_H-M   'P 1'
#
loop_
_entity.id
_entity.type
_entity.pdbx_description
1 polymer ?
#
loop_
_entity_poly.entity_id
_entity_poly.type
_entity_poly.pdbx_seq_one_letter_code
_entity_poly.pdbx_strand_id
1 'polypeptide(L)' 'MLLKKVFMRGYIIYVIALIIGWLVVEPKDIFLPVITLTLIFGVFNIYIFLKTPNVKKQ' A
#
# COMPACT_ATOMS: atom_id res chain seq x y z
N MET A 1 -12.49 9.09 -10.74
CA MET A 1 -11.25 9.04 -11.56
C MET A 1 -9.98 9.35 -10.76
N LEU A 2 -9.97 10.39 -9.92
CA LEU A 2 -8.81 10.74 -9.08
C LEU A 2 -8.46 9.64 -8.06
N LEU A 3 -9.46 9.03 -7.41
CA LEU A 3 -9.27 7.97 -6.42
C LEU A 3 -8.52 6.77 -6.98
N LYS A 4 -8.95 6.25 -8.14
CA LYS A 4 -8.28 5.16 -8.86
C LYS A 4 -6.82 5.51 -9.16
N LYS A 5 -6.52 6.77 -9.51
CA LYS A 5 -5.14 7.23 -9.70
C LYS A 5 -4.34 7.27 -8.40
N VAL A 6 -4.95 7.68 -7.28
CA VAL A 6 -4.30 7.70 -5.95
C VAL A 6 -4.03 6.28 -5.44
N PHE A 7 -5.00 5.38 -5.56
CA PHE A 7 -4.82 3.95 -5.26
C PHE A 7 -3.70 3.32 -6.09
N MET A 8 -3.70 3.53 -7.41
CA MET A 8 -2.66 2.99 -8.29
C MET A 8 -1.26 3.53 -7.93
N ARG A 9 -1.13 4.81 -7.58
CA ARG A 9 0.15 5.38 -7.13
C ARG A 9 0.60 4.76 -5.81
N GLY A 10 -0.29 4.64 -4.82
CA GLY A 10 0.02 3.99 -3.54
C GLY A 10 0.46 2.54 -3.73
N TYR A 11 -0.20 1.80 -4.63
CA TYR A 11 0.15 0.42 -4.96
C TYR A 11 1.52 0.32 -5.63
N ILE A 12 1.84 1.19 -6.59
CA ILE A 12 3.16 1.19 -7.24
C ILE A 12 4.26 1.45 -6.21
N ILE A 13 4.07 2.42 -5.32
CA ILE A 13 5.03 2.72 -4.24
C ILE A 13 5.22 1.52 -3.32
N TYR A 14 4.14 0.85 -2.95
CA TYR A 14 4.18 -0.37 -2.12
C TYR A 14 4.97 -1.49 -2.80
N VAL A 15 4.73 -1.76 -4.09
CA VAL A 15 5.45 -2.79 -4.85
C VAL A 15 6.93 -2.47 -4.95
N ILE A 16 7.30 -1.22 -5.22
CA ILE A 16 8.70 -0.79 -5.27
C ILE A 16 9.37 -1.00 -3.90
N ALA A 17 8.69 -0.63 -2.80
CA ALA A 17 9.22 -0.81 -1.45
C ALA A 17 9.45 -2.29 -1.12
N LEU A 18 8.56 -3.20 -1.55
CA LEU A 18 8.75 -4.64 -1.39
C LEU A 18 9.97 -5.16 -2.17
N ILE A 19 10.15 -4.72 -3.42
CA ILE A 19 11.29 -5.11 -4.25
C ILE A 19 12.61 -4.64 -3.62
N ILE A 20 12.64 -3.40 -3.12
CA ILE A 20 13.81 -2.88 -2.41
C ILE A 20 14.07 -3.68 -1.13
N GLY A 21 13.02 -3.96 -0.35
CA GLY A 21 13.11 -4.79 0.85
C GLY A 21 13.68 -6.18 0.53
N TRP A 22 13.26 -6.79 -0.57
CA TRP A 22 13.78 -8.08 -1.03
C TRP A 22 15.26 -8.04 -1.41
N LEU A 23 15.74 -6.95 -2.00
CA LEU A 23 17.14 -6.82 -2.43
C LEU A 23 18.09 -6.46 -1.29
N VAL A 24 17.61 -5.72 -0.29
CA VAL A 24 18.45 -5.14 0.78
C VAL A 24 18.42 -5.98 2.05
N VAL A 25 17.30 -6.63 2.37
CA VAL A 25 17.12 -7.36 3.62
C VAL A 25 17.45 -8.84 3.41
N GLU A 26 18.16 -9.44 4.37
CA GLU A 26 18.39 -10.88 4.36
C GLU A 26 17.05 -11.64 4.38
N PRO A 27 16.93 -12.78 3.66
CA PRO A 27 15.67 -13.52 3.58
C PRO A 27 15.10 -13.95 4.94
N LYS A 28 15.95 -14.13 5.95
CA LYS A 28 15.55 -14.50 7.32
C LYS A 28 14.82 -13.36 8.04
N ASP A 29 15.11 -12.11 7.70
CA ASP A 29 14.60 -10.91 8.36
C ASP A 29 13.50 -10.22 7.55
N ILE A 30 13.19 -10.71 6.34
CA ILE A 30 12.28 -10.06 5.38
C ILE A 30 10.81 -10.03 5.84
N PHE A 31 10.44 -10.91 6.76
CA PHE A 31 9.07 -11.03 7.24
C PHE A 31 8.57 -9.74 7.91
N LEU A 32 9.41 -9.13 8.76
CA LEU A 32 9.03 -7.95 9.54
C LEU A 32 8.84 -6.70 8.65
N PRO A 33 9.75 -6.38 7.71
CA PRO A 33 9.54 -5.31 6.73
C PRO A 33 8.31 -5.52 5.85
N VAL A 34 8.07 -6.74 5.36
CA VAL A 34 6.92 -7.04 4.49
C VAL A 34 5.61 -6.81 5.24
N ILE A 35 5.50 -7.30 6.48
CA ILE A 35 4.31 -7.06 7.32
C ILE A 35 4.12 -5.57 7.59
N THR A 36 5.20 -4.87 7.93
CA THR A 36 5.15 -3.43 8.23
C THR A 36 4.66 -2.65 7.01
N LEU A 37 5.21 -2.91 5.83
CA LEU A 37 4.78 -2.30 4.57
C LEU A 37 3.33 -2.63 4.25
N THR A 38 2.92 -3.88 4.47
CA THR A 38 1.55 -4.35 4.21
C THR A 38 0.55 -3.61 5.11
N LEU A 39 0.85 -3.47 6.39
CA LEU A 39 0.02 -2.74 7.35
C LEU A 39 -0.08 -1.26 7.00
N ILE A 40 1.04 -0.61 6.67
CA ILE A 40 1.07 0.79 6.24
C ILE A 40 0.19 0.98 4.99
N PHE A 41 0.32 0.09 4.00
CA PHE A 41 -0.50 0.15 2.80
C PHE A 41 -1.99 -0.10 3.09
N GLY A 42 -2.31 -1.03 3.99
CA GLY A 42 -3.66 -1.28 4.48
C GLY A 42 -4.29 -0.04 5.14
N VAL A 43 -3.58 0.60 6.05
CA VAL A 43 -4.02 1.84 6.73
C VAL A 43 -4.23 2.97 5.71
N PHE A 44 -3.32 3.10 4.74
CA PHE A 44 -3.47 4.07 3.66
C PHE A 44 -4.76 3.83 2.85
N ASN A 45 -5.05 2.57 2.49
CA ASN A 45 -6.26 2.23 1.74
C ASN A 45 -7.54 2.49 2.55
N ILE A 46 -7.54 2.16 3.86
CA ILE A 46 -8.65 2.44 4.76
C ILE A 46 -8.86 3.96 4.87
N TYR A 47 -7.79 4.74 5.03
CA TYR A 47 -7.87 6.20 5.09
C TYR A 47 -8.48 6.78 3.82
N ILE A 48 -8.01 6.36 2.64
CA ILE A 48 -8.56 6.80 1.36
C ILE A 48 -10.04 6.40 1.24
N PHE A 49 -10.40 5.17 1.64
CA PHE A 49 -11.78 4.70 1.63
C PHE A 49 -12.70 5.54 2.53
N LEU A 50 -12.30 5.81 3.78
CA LEU A 50 -13.08 6.60 4.74
C LEU A 50 -13.20 8.08 4.35
N LYS A 51 -12.15 8.65 3.75
CA LYS A 51 -12.17 10.02 3.22
C LYS A 51 -12.91 10.13 1.89
N THR A 52 -13.31 9.02 1.28
CA THR A 52 -14.14 9.05 0.08
C THR A 52 -15.56 9.38 0.52
N PRO A 53 -16.12 10.56 0.17
CA PRO A 53 -17.54 10.77 0.34
C PRO A 53 -18.24 9.67 -0.45
N ASN A 54 -19.20 8.97 0.16
CA ASN A 54 -20.03 7.93 -0.46
C ASN A 54 -20.60 8.43 -1.80
N VAL A 55 -19.82 8.34 -2.89
CA VAL A 55 -20.34 8.41 -4.24
C VAL A 55 -21.04 7.08 -4.40
N LYS A 56 -22.35 7.15 -4.12
CA LYS A 56 -23.38 6.13 -4.28
C LYS A 56 -22.89 4.95 -5.12
N LYS A 57 -23.08 3.75 -4.56
CA LYS A 57 -23.38 2.53 -5.32
C LYS A 57 -24.14 2.92 -6.60
N GLN A 58 -23.44 2.93 -7.73
CA GLN A 58 -24.06 2.82 -9.05
C GLN A 58 -23.94 1.36 -9.44
#